data_AF-A0A964QI88-F1
#
_entry.id   AF-A0A964QI88-F1
#
_cell.length_a   1.000
_cell.length_b   1.000
_cell.length_c   1.000
_cell.angle_alpha   90.00
_cell.angle_beta   90.00
_cell.angle_gamma   90.00
#
_symmetry.space_group_name_H-M   'P 1'
#
loop_
_entity.id
_entity.type
_entity.pdbx_description
1 polymer ?
#
loop_
_entity_poly.entity_id
_entity_poly.type
_entity_poly.pdbx_seq_one_letter_code
_entity_poly.pdbx_strand_id
1 'polypeptide(L)'
;MVSSRAFARPPPAQPPQHHIDGAAAPRSLNYASPSPALRSLPRLRSPRNVFRGTPPTRCGCIQKEVSMPIDLRPHPPTVLIAAIMAPDEEILAQARERMAEVVAPIHQLGPVYAFEYSSYYEKEMGPGLVKQLVWFEGVVDPAVLCQVKGRMMELERELGREDEGQVRRRANLDPGLVTIESLVLASTKYSGHRICIGPGLYAETTLLFQKGQYRPLEWTYQDFRTEEAQDFLLEIRVWLLPRRVRGGAP
;
A
#
# COMPACT_ATOMS: atom_id res chain seq x y z
N MET A 1 -3.90 7.68 -67.82
CA MET A 1 -4.48 6.93 -66.69
C MET A 1 -3.37 6.10 -66.04
N VAL A 2 -2.77 6.60 -64.96
CA VAL A 2 -1.75 5.88 -64.18
C VAL A 2 -2.32 5.74 -62.77
N SER A 3 -2.66 4.51 -62.39
CA SER A 3 -3.32 4.19 -61.13
C SER A 3 -2.29 4.14 -60.00
N SER A 4 -2.32 5.13 -59.12
CA SER A 4 -1.55 5.15 -57.87
C SER A 4 -2.13 4.13 -56.88
N ARG A 5 -1.38 3.07 -56.57
CA ARG A 5 -1.68 2.17 -55.45
C ARG A 5 -1.00 2.73 -54.19
N ALA A 6 -1.79 3.26 -53.28
CA ALA A 6 -1.34 3.63 -51.94
C ALA A 6 -0.97 2.36 -51.16
N PHE A 7 0.28 2.26 -50.72
CA PHE A 7 0.70 1.27 -49.74
C PHE A 7 0.19 1.67 -48.35
N ALA A 8 -0.79 0.93 -47.84
CA ALA A 8 -1.21 1.06 -46.45
C ALA A 8 -0.08 0.62 -45.52
N ARG A 9 0.24 1.43 -44.51
CA ARG A 9 1.17 1.05 -43.43
C ARG A 9 0.53 -0.09 -42.61
N PRO A 10 1.29 -1.13 -42.22
CA PRO A 10 0.78 -2.14 -41.31
C PRO A 10 0.48 -1.51 -39.93
N PRO A 11 -0.51 -2.02 -39.19
CA PRO A 11 -0.80 -1.56 -37.84
C PRO A 11 0.40 -1.79 -36.92
N PRO A 12 0.58 -0.95 -35.87
CA PRO A 12 1.67 -1.14 -34.92
C PRO A 12 1.55 -2.50 -34.23
N ALA A 13 2.67 -3.22 -34.13
CA ALA A 13 2.73 -4.48 -33.43
C ALA A 13 2.31 -4.30 -31.96
N GLN A 14 1.41 -5.17 -31.48
CA GLN A 14 1.06 -5.22 -30.07
C GLN A 14 2.33 -5.56 -29.26
N PRO A 15 2.60 -4.84 -28.15
CA PRO A 15 3.68 -5.22 -27.26
C PRO A 15 3.41 -6.62 -26.69
N PRO A 16 4.46 -7.40 -26.38
CA PRO A 16 4.28 -8.75 -25.86
C PRO A 16 3.42 -8.71 -24.61
N GLN A 17 2.31 -9.45 -24.64
CA GLN A 17 1.53 -9.74 -23.45
C GLN A 17 2.43 -10.57 -22.54
N HIS A 18 3.00 -9.95 -21.51
CA HIS A 18 3.51 -10.70 -20.38
C HIS A 18 2.30 -11.36 -19.72
N HIS A 19 2.00 -12.59 -20.14
CA HIS A 19 1.32 -13.54 -19.30
C HIS A 19 2.12 -13.63 -18.01
N ILE A 20 1.67 -12.92 -16.98
CA ILE A 20 2.05 -13.22 -15.62
C ILE A 20 1.30 -14.51 -15.32
N ASP A 21 1.86 -15.62 -15.79
CA ASP A 21 1.49 -16.94 -15.31
C ASP A 21 1.52 -16.86 -13.80
N GLY A 22 0.37 -17.17 -13.19
CA GLY A 22 0.19 -17.18 -11.76
C GLY A 22 1.29 -18.02 -11.13
N ALA A 23 2.32 -17.33 -10.61
CA ALA A 23 3.31 -17.95 -9.77
C ALA A 23 2.53 -18.56 -8.62
N ALA A 24 2.52 -19.89 -8.58
CA ALA A 24 1.99 -20.67 -7.48
C ALA A 24 2.40 -19.98 -6.17
N ALA A 25 1.44 -19.80 -5.26
CA ALA A 25 1.75 -19.41 -3.90
C ALA A 25 2.95 -20.25 -3.44
N PRO A 26 4.05 -19.64 -2.97
CA PRO A 26 5.15 -20.44 -2.48
C PRO A 26 4.56 -21.35 -1.41
N ARG A 27 4.70 -22.67 -1.61
CA ARG A 27 4.40 -23.68 -0.59
C ARG A 27 4.92 -23.10 0.71
N SER A 28 4.04 -23.03 1.72
CA SER A 28 4.41 -22.67 3.08
C SER A 28 5.75 -23.31 3.39
N LEU A 29 6.81 -22.49 3.42
CA LEU A 29 8.06 -22.91 4.02
C LEU A 29 7.70 -23.10 5.48
N ASN A 30 7.44 -24.35 5.86
CA ASN A 30 7.45 -24.76 7.24
C ASN A 30 8.83 -24.33 7.75
N TYR A 31 8.88 -23.18 8.43
CA TYR A 31 9.98 -22.87 9.32
C TYR A 31 9.92 -23.94 10.40
N ALA A 32 10.64 -25.04 10.15
CA ALA A 32 11.05 -25.95 11.18
C ALA A 32 11.60 -25.14 12.33
N SER A 33 11.17 -25.48 13.54
CA SER A 33 11.67 -24.95 14.81
C SER A 33 13.18 -24.69 14.74
N PRO A 34 13.67 -23.58 15.30
CA PRO A 34 15.07 -23.19 15.16
C PRO A 34 15.98 -24.34 15.58
N SER A 35 16.80 -24.80 14.64
CA SER A 35 17.85 -25.79 14.86
C SER A 35 18.75 -25.32 16.03
N PRO A 36 19.29 -26.20 16.89
CA PRO A 36 19.98 -25.82 18.13
C PRO A 36 21.29 -25.02 17.93
N ALA A 37 21.69 -24.77 16.69
CA ALA A 37 22.98 -24.17 16.32
C ALA A 37 23.04 -22.63 16.44
N LEU A 38 21.95 -21.94 16.81
CA LEU A 38 21.94 -20.48 17.07
C LEU A 38 22.15 -20.10 18.55
N ARG A 39 22.64 -21.02 19.39
CA ARG A 39 23.03 -20.72 20.78
C ARG A 39 24.43 -20.13 20.95
N SER A 40 25.18 -19.91 19.87
CA SER A 40 26.58 -19.47 19.91
C SER A 40 26.89 -18.21 19.09
N LEU A 41 25.89 -17.37 18.78
CA LEU A 41 26.21 -16.00 18.41
C LEU A 41 26.63 -15.24 19.67
N PRO A 42 27.80 -14.57 19.70
CA PRO A 42 28.17 -13.74 20.83
C PRO A 42 27.10 -12.67 21.00
N ARG A 43 26.45 -12.65 22.17
CA ARG A 43 25.56 -11.56 22.56
C ARG A 43 26.31 -10.25 22.29
N LEU A 44 25.72 -9.37 21.49
CA LEU A 44 26.13 -7.97 21.42
C LEU A 44 26.16 -7.46 22.87
N ARG A 45 27.36 -7.36 23.43
CA ARG A 45 27.55 -6.80 24.76
C ARG A 45 27.10 -5.35 24.64
N SER A 46 26.05 -5.01 25.39
CA SER A 46 25.80 -3.62 25.80
C SER A 46 27.15 -3.02 26.21
N PRO A 47 27.54 -1.84 25.71
CA PRO A 47 28.80 -1.23 26.10
C PRO A 47 28.70 -0.80 27.57
N ARG A 48 29.01 -1.73 28.48
CA ARG A 48 29.34 -1.39 29.86
C ARG A 48 30.71 -0.72 29.85
N ASN A 49 30.71 0.57 30.15
CA ASN A 49 31.75 1.31 30.86
C ASN A 49 33.18 0.77 30.68
N VAL A 50 33.85 1.21 29.63
CA VAL A 50 35.32 1.16 29.52
C VAL A 50 35.84 2.59 29.52
N PHE A 51 35.73 3.27 30.65
CA PHE A 51 36.52 4.46 30.96
C PHE A 51 36.77 4.49 32.47
N ARG A 52 37.82 3.79 32.90
CA ARG A 52 38.56 4.15 34.13
C ARG A 52 39.94 4.60 33.68
N GLY A 53 40.03 5.87 33.32
CA GLY A 53 41.28 6.60 33.22
C GLY A 53 41.26 7.71 34.26
N THR A 54 42.31 7.79 35.07
CA THR A 54 42.62 8.89 36.00
C THR A 54 42.49 10.24 35.27
N PRO A 55 41.92 11.30 35.88
CA PRO A 55 41.70 12.55 35.15
C PRO A 55 43.05 13.24 34.89
N PRO A 56 43.39 13.60 33.64
CA PRO A 56 44.41 14.60 33.41
C PRO A 56 43.83 15.98 33.73
N THR A 57 44.67 16.80 34.32
CA THR A 57 44.44 18.20 34.70
C THR A 57 43.79 19.01 33.57
N ARG A 58 42.80 19.84 33.95
CA ARG A 58 42.09 20.79 33.08
C ARG A 58 43.05 21.57 32.18
N CYS A 59 42.99 21.31 30.88
CA CYS A 59 43.39 22.26 29.85
C CYS A 59 42.12 22.68 29.09
N GLY A 60 41.85 23.99 29.06
CA GLY A 60 40.63 24.56 28.51
C GLY A 60 40.59 24.46 26.99
N CYS A 61 39.96 23.41 26.49
CA CYS A 61 39.46 23.37 25.11
C CYS A 61 37.94 23.26 25.19
N ILE A 62 37.25 24.34 24.86
CA ILE A 62 35.80 24.35 24.68
C ILE A 62 35.51 23.40 23.51
N GLN A 63 35.10 22.17 23.80
CA GLN A 63 34.47 21.32 22.81
C GLN A 63 33.10 21.94 22.51
N LYS A 64 33.02 22.74 21.44
CA LYS A 64 31.73 23.08 20.86
C LYS A 64 31.13 21.78 20.36
N GLU A 65 30.10 21.28 21.04
CA GLU A 65 29.18 20.29 20.45
C GLU A 65 28.63 20.90 19.17
N VAL A 66 29.12 20.43 18.03
CA VAL A 66 28.52 20.74 16.74
C VAL A 66 27.26 19.89 16.65
N SER A 67 26.15 20.38 17.21
CA SER A 67 24.83 19.83 16.91
C SER A 67 24.51 20.21 15.48
N MET A 68 24.68 19.32 14.51
CA MET A 68 24.05 19.50 13.21
C MET A 68 22.54 19.36 13.41
N PRO A 69 21.72 20.42 13.23
CA PRO A 69 20.28 20.25 13.28
C PRO A 69 19.86 19.47 12.04
N ILE A 70 19.45 18.21 12.23
CA ILE A 70 18.77 17.44 11.19
C ILE A 70 17.34 18.01 11.13
N ASP A 71 17.04 18.78 10.09
CA ASP A 71 15.69 19.31 9.85
C ASP A 71 14.82 18.22 9.21
N LEU A 72 14.02 17.55 10.02
CA LEU A 72 13.07 16.55 9.56
C LEU A 72 11.87 17.28 8.94
N ARG A 73 11.70 17.11 7.62
CA ARG A 73 10.52 17.65 6.94
C ARG A 73 9.26 16.92 7.42
N PRO A 74 8.15 17.64 7.66
CA PRO A 74 6.87 16.99 7.91
C PRO A 74 6.47 16.17 6.68
N HIS A 75 5.78 15.05 6.91
CA HIS A 75 5.18 14.30 5.82
C HIS A 75 4.12 15.18 5.11
N PRO A 76 3.88 14.96 3.81
CA PRO A 76 2.80 15.66 3.12
C PRO A 76 1.44 15.32 3.77
N PRO A 77 0.44 16.22 3.67
CA PRO A 77 -0.94 15.89 4.00
C PRO A 77 -1.35 14.63 3.23
N THR A 78 -1.83 13.65 3.96
CA THR A 78 -2.10 12.32 3.45
C THR A 78 -3.50 11.90 3.86
N VAL A 79 -4.25 11.34 2.92
CA VAL A 79 -5.57 10.77 3.15
C VAL A 79 -5.47 9.26 3.18
N LEU A 80 -6.24 8.63 4.07
CA LEU A 80 -6.44 7.19 4.08
C LEU A 80 -7.60 6.81 3.15
N ILE A 81 -7.38 5.79 2.32
CA ILE A 81 -8.42 5.14 1.52
C ILE A 81 -8.43 3.63 1.79
N ALA A 82 -9.48 2.96 1.34
CA ALA A 82 -9.51 1.51 1.21
C ALA A 82 -10.13 1.08 -0.12
N ALA A 83 -9.59 0.01 -0.71
CA ALA A 83 -10.22 -0.73 -1.77
C ALA A 83 -10.94 -1.95 -1.17
N ILE A 84 -12.26 -1.97 -1.25
CA ILE A 84 -13.10 -3.10 -0.87
C ILE A 84 -13.38 -3.91 -2.12
N MET A 85 -13.22 -5.22 -2.04
CA MET A 85 -13.75 -6.14 -3.04
C MET A 85 -14.55 -7.23 -2.34
N ALA A 86 -15.75 -7.53 -2.85
CA ALA A 86 -16.75 -8.38 -2.22
C ALA A 86 -17.57 -9.14 -3.30
N PRO A 87 -18.29 -10.23 -2.96
CA PRO A 87 -19.13 -10.96 -3.91
C PRO A 87 -20.42 -10.24 -4.28
N ASP A 88 -20.91 -9.35 -3.42
CA ASP A 88 -22.20 -8.68 -3.56
C ASP A 88 -22.20 -7.35 -2.78
N GLU A 89 -23.24 -6.54 -3.03
CA GLU A 89 -23.42 -5.25 -2.36
C GLU A 89 -23.72 -5.37 -0.86
N GLU A 90 -24.25 -6.51 -0.41
CA GLU A 90 -24.55 -6.75 1.00
C GLU A 90 -23.25 -6.83 1.80
N ILE A 91 -22.29 -7.63 1.35
CA ILE A 91 -20.98 -7.75 1.99
C ILE A 91 -20.15 -6.48 1.82
N LEU A 92 -20.30 -5.79 0.68
CA LEU A 92 -19.73 -4.47 0.50
C LEU A 92 -20.27 -3.47 1.55
N ALA A 93 -21.57 -3.49 1.83
CA ALA A 93 -22.19 -2.65 2.87
C ALA A 93 -21.69 -2.99 4.28
N GLN A 94 -21.66 -4.27 4.64
CA GLN A 94 -21.14 -4.73 5.92
C GLN A 94 -19.67 -4.32 6.11
N ALA A 95 -18.84 -4.48 5.07
CA ALA A 95 -17.43 -4.07 5.13
C ALA A 95 -17.29 -2.55 5.37
N ARG A 96 -18.11 -1.72 4.70
CA ARG A 96 -18.11 -0.26 4.90
C ARG A 96 -18.46 0.12 6.33
N GLU A 97 -19.54 -0.43 6.85
CA GLU A 97 -20.02 -0.15 8.22
C GLU A 97 -18.94 -0.51 9.24
N ARG A 98 -18.41 -1.73 9.17
CA ARG A 98 -17.36 -2.18 10.10
C ARG A 98 -16.08 -1.36 9.97
N MET A 99 -15.64 -1.02 8.76
CA MET A 99 -14.48 -0.14 8.59
C MET A 99 -14.71 1.26 9.18
N ALA A 100 -15.93 1.79 9.07
CA ALA A 100 -16.27 3.09 9.66
C ALA A 100 -16.12 3.07 11.20
N GLU A 101 -16.41 1.93 11.84
CA GLU A 101 -16.25 1.72 13.28
C GLU A 101 -14.78 1.53 13.69
N VAL A 102 -14.03 0.67 12.99
CA VAL A 102 -12.71 0.22 13.46
C VAL A 102 -11.51 0.99 12.88
N VAL A 103 -11.72 1.71 11.79
CA VAL A 103 -10.66 2.47 11.10
C VAL A 103 -10.85 3.97 11.32
N ALA A 104 -11.89 4.54 10.74
CA ALA A 104 -12.26 5.96 10.82
C ALA A 104 -13.61 6.19 10.13
N PRO A 105 -14.33 7.29 10.44
CA PRO A 105 -15.52 7.67 9.67
C PRO A 105 -15.25 7.77 8.16
N ILE A 106 -16.22 7.36 7.36
CA ILE A 106 -16.14 7.45 5.89
C ILE A 106 -16.54 8.86 5.47
N HIS A 107 -15.65 9.54 4.74
CA HIS A 107 -15.92 10.83 4.14
C HIS A 107 -16.72 10.68 2.84
N GLN A 108 -16.29 9.75 1.97
CA GLN A 108 -16.88 9.59 0.65
C GLN A 108 -16.72 8.14 0.16
N LEU A 109 -17.73 7.67 -0.56
CA LEU A 109 -17.73 6.42 -1.30
C LEU A 109 -17.55 6.69 -2.79
N GLY A 110 -16.67 5.94 -3.45
CA GLY A 110 -16.62 5.89 -4.91
C GLY A 110 -17.79 5.09 -5.50
N PRO A 111 -17.94 5.06 -6.83
CA PRO A 111 -18.92 4.19 -7.47
C PRO A 111 -18.61 2.71 -7.16
N VAL A 112 -19.66 1.89 -7.14
CA VAL A 112 -19.52 0.41 -7.14
C VAL A 112 -19.34 -0.03 -8.58
N TYR A 113 -18.35 -0.86 -8.85
CA TYR A 113 -18.07 -1.38 -10.18
C TYR A 113 -17.72 -2.87 -10.17
N ALA A 114 -17.94 -3.55 -11.29
CA ALA A 114 -17.59 -4.96 -11.44
C ALA A 114 -16.07 -5.15 -11.48
N PHE A 115 -15.58 -6.20 -10.83
CA PHE A 115 -14.17 -6.59 -10.84
C PHE A 115 -13.95 -7.75 -11.82
N GLU A 116 -13.43 -7.42 -13.01
CA GLU A 116 -13.27 -8.38 -14.11
C GLU A 116 -11.79 -8.67 -14.45
N TYR A 117 -10.87 -8.18 -13.63
CA TYR A 117 -9.45 -8.11 -13.96
C TYR A 117 -8.64 -9.34 -13.55
N SER A 118 -9.17 -10.20 -12.68
CA SER A 118 -8.48 -11.41 -12.23
C SER A 118 -9.44 -12.43 -11.63
N SER A 119 -9.28 -13.70 -12.02
CA SER A 119 -9.99 -14.84 -11.42
C SER A 119 -9.35 -15.33 -10.12
N TYR A 120 -8.27 -14.68 -9.66
CA TYR A 120 -7.51 -15.10 -8.48
C TYR A 120 -8.37 -15.30 -7.23
N TYR A 121 -9.39 -14.45 -7.04
CA TYR A 121 -10.25 -14.44 -5.87
C TYR A 121 -11.48 -15.35 -5.98
N GLU A 122 -11.79 -15.86 -7.17
CA GLU A 122 -13.01 -16.63 -7.41
C GLU A 122 -13.10 -17.91 -6.59
N LYS A 123 -11.94 -18.54 -6.32
CA LYS A 123 -11.87 -19.78 -5.52
C LYS A 123 -12.34 -19.59 -4.08
N GLU A 124 -12.11 -18.42 -3.50
CA GLU A 124 -12.44 -18.13 -2.10
C GLU A 124 -13.77 -17.38 -1.99
N MET A 125 -13.97 -16.37 -2.84
CA MET A 125 -15.07 -15.40 -2.75
C MET A 125 -16.21 -15.69 -3.73
N GLY A 126 -16.01 -16.55 -4.73
CA GLY A 126 -16.96 -16.78 -5.83
C GLY A 126 -16.77 -15.81 -7.01
N PRO A 127 -17.46 -16.05 -8.13
CA PRO A 127 -17.41 -15.19 -9.30
C PRO A 127 -18.24 -13.90 -9.11
N GLY A 128 -18.12 -12.95 -10.05
CA GLY A 128 -18.98 -11.76 -10.10
C GLY A 128 -18.66 -10.73 -9.01
N LEU A 129 -17.38 -10.59 -8.65
CA LEU A 129 -16.97 -9.69 -7.58
C LEU A 129 -17.26 -8.23 -7.93
N VAL A 130 -17.68 -7.47 -6.93
CA VAL A 130 -17.83 -6.02 -6.98
C VAL A 130 -16.70 -5.36 -6.20
N LYS A 131 -16.35 -4.16 -6.62
CA LYS A 131 -15.28 -3.35 -6.01
C LYS A 131 -15.76 -1.93 -5.75
N GLN A 132 -15.27 -1.34 -4.67
CA GLN A 132 -15.53 0.05 -4.30
C GLN A 132 -14.33 0.66 -3.60
N LEU A 133 -14.00 1.89 -3.95
CA LEU A 133 -13.04 2.70 -3.23
C LEU A 133 -13.76 3.51 -2.13
N VAL A 134 -13.13 3.60 -0.97
CA VAL A 134 -13.63 4.34 0.20
C VAL A 134 -12.58 5.34 0.63
N TRP A 135 -13.00 6.57 0.90
CA TRP A 135 -12.17 7.63 1.44
C TRP A 135 -12.63 7.95 2.87
N PHE A 136 -11.69 7.85 3.82
CA PHE A 136 -11.90 8.16 5.23
C PHE A 136 -11.70 9.64 5.58
N GLU A 137 -12.36 10.11 6.63
CA GLU A 137 -12.26 11.50 7.09
C GLU A 137 -10.86 11.91 7.56
N GLY A 138 -10.50 13.16 7.26
CA GLY A 138 -9.31 13.82 7.81
C GLY A 138 -8.00 13.54 7.06
N VAL A 139 -6.91 14.05 7.62
CA VAL A 139 -5.54 13.74 7.21
C VAL A 139 -4.89 12.86 8.27
N VAL A 140 -4.03 11.94 7.84
CA VAL A 140 -3.38 10.96 8.71
C VAL A 140 -1.85 11.06 8.64
N ASP A 141 -1.18 10.58 9.68
CA ASP A 141 0.24 10.25 9.62
C ASP A 141 0.41 8.98 8.75
N PRO A 142 1.21 8.98 7.67
CA PRO A 142 1.46 7.81 6.84
C PRO A 142 1.89 6.55 7.61
N ALA A 143 2.49 6.70 8.79
CA ALA A 143 2.90 5.58 9.63
C ALA A 143 1.72 4.70 10.09
N VAL A 144 0.48 5.20 10.05
CA VAL A 144 -0.71 4.41 10.43
C VAL A 144 -0.99 3.24 9.48
N LEU A 145 -0.45 3.26 8.25
CA LEU A 145 -0.79 2.29 7.21
C LEU A 145 -0.57 0.83 7.64
N CYS A 146 0.51 0.56 8.39
CA CYS A 146 0.78 -0.78 8.91
C CYS A 146 -0.31 -1.23 9.90
N GLN A 147 -0.69 -0.37 10.84
CA GLN A 147 -1.73 -0.69 11.83
C GLN A 147 -3.09 -0.87 11.15
N VAL A 148 -3.43 0.00 10.20
CA VAL A 148 -4.68 -0.09 9.44
C VAL A 148 -4.73 -1.40 8.66
N LYS A 149 -3.63 -1.82 7.98
CA LYS A 149 -3.63 -3.11 7.27
C LYS A 149 -3.85 -4.29 8.21
N GLY A 150 -3.30 -4.25 9.42
CA GLY A 150 -3.58 -5.23 10.47
C GLY A 150 -5.08 -5.32 10.80
N ARG A 151 -5.72 -4.18 11.08
CA ARG A 151 -7.17 -4.11 11.36
C ARG A 151 -8.03 -4.59 10.19
N MET A 152 -7.66 -4.23 8.97
CA MET A 152 -8.37 -4.70 7.77
C MET A 152 -8.28 -6.22 7.64
N MET A 153 -7.13 -6.82 7.91
CA MET A 153 -6.97 -8.28 7.89
C MET A 153 -7.76 -8.98 9.01
N GLU A 154 -7.92 -8.35 10.18
CA GLU A 154 -8.81 -8.84 11.24
C GLU A 154 -10.26 -8.80 10.77
N LEU A 155 -10.69 -7.69 10.19
CA LEU A 155 -12.04 -7.54 9.65
C LEU A 155 -12.34 -8.52 8.51
N GLU A 156 -11.38 -8.78 7.60
CA GLU A 156 -11.52 -9.82 6.57
C GLU A 156 -11.79 -11.21 7.18
N ARG A 157 -11.19 -11.52 8.34
CA ARG A 157 -11.44 -12.78 9.06
C ARG A 157 -12.80 -12.80 9.72
N GLU A 158 -13.22 -11.69 10.35
CA GLU A 158 -14.54 -11.55 10.96
C GLU A 158 -15.68 -11.67 9.96
N LEU A 159 -15.50 -11.10 8.76
CA LEU A 159 -16.45 -11.20 7.65
C LEU A 159 -16.39 -12.57 6.95
N GLY A 160 -15.39 -13.40 7.25
CA GLY A 160 -15.24 -14.73 6.68
C GLY A 160 -16.42 -15.63 6.98
N ARG A 161 -16.65 -16.63 6.13
CA ARG A 161 -17.61 -17.72 6.39
C ARG A 161 -16.86 -18.98 6.71
N GLU A 162 -17.38 -19.76 7.65
CA GLU A 162 -16.95 -21.15 7.78
C GLU A 162 -17.56 -21.98 6.64
N ASP A 163 -16.71 -22.71 5.94
CA ASP A 163 -17.07 -23.61 4.86
C ASP A 163 -16.19 -24.86 4.99
N GLU A 164 -16.83 -26.03 5.19
CA GLU A 164 -16.15 -27.32 5.39
C GLU A 164 -15.07 -27.30 6.50
N GLY A 165 -15.30 -26.54 7.58
CA GLY A 165 -14.36 -26.39 8.68
C GLY A 165 -13.16 -25.48 8.39
N GLN A 166 -13.19 -24.73 7.28
CA GLN A 166 -12.22 -23.71 6.93
C GLN A 166 -12.89 -22.34 6.80
N VAL A 167 -12.27 -21.29 7.33
CA VAL A 167 -12.78 -19.93 7.12
C VAL A 167 -12.38 -19.47 5.71
N ARG A 168 -13.37 -19.23 4.85
CA ARG A 168 -13.17 -18.63 3.53
C ARG A 168 -13.42 -17.13 3.59
N ARG A 169 -12.51 -16.38 2.98
CA ARG A 169 -12.59 -14.93 2.85
C ARG A 169 -13.84 -14.54 2.05
N ARG A 170 -14.60 -13.56 2.54
CA ARG A 170 -15.74 -12.96 1.82
C ARG A 170 -15.48 -11.54 1.31
N ALA A 171 -14.48 -10.86 1.85
CA ALA A 171 -14.08 -9.54 1.40
C ALA A 171 -12.55 -9.44 1.38
N ASN A 172 -12.02 -8.67 0.43
CA ASN A 172 -10.61 -8.26 0.41
C ASN A 172 -10.54 -6.75 0.66
N LEU A 173 -9.81 -6.35 1.70
CA LEU A 173 -9.74 -5.00 2.23
C LEU A 173 -8.28 -4.52 2.19
N ASP A 174 -7.98 -3.67 1.22
CA ASP A 174 -6.64 -3.12 1.01
C ASP A 174 -6.62 -1.62 1.31
N PRO A 175 -5.98 -1.20 2.42
CA PRO A 175 -5.83 0.21 2.72
C PRO A 175 -4.73 0.84 1.85
N GLY A 176 -4.91 2.12 1.57
CA GLY A 176 -3.98 2.93 0.81
C GLY A 176 -3.85 4.33 1.34
N LEU A 177 -2.78 5.00 0.95
CA LEU A 177 -2.52 6.40 1.25
C LEU A 177 -2.52 7.20 -0.04
N VAL A 178 -3.25 8.32 -0.05
CA VAL A 178 -3.26 9.28 -1.15
C VAL A 178 -2.62 10.57 -0.68
N THR A 179 -1.61 11.02 -1.42
CA THR A 179 -1.06 12.38 -1.32
C THR A 179 -1.39 13.16 -2.60
N ILE A 180 -0.98 14.43 -2.67
CA ILE A 180 -1.11 15.19 -3.93
C ILE A 180 -0.22 14.64 -5.06
N GLU A 181 0.75 13.79 -4.72
CA GLU A 181 1.76 13.23 -5.62
C GLU A 181 1.56 11.75 -5.94
N SER A 182 0.92 10.96 -5.08
CA SER A 182 0.89 9.51 -5.27
C SER A 182 -0.29 8.79 -4.62
N LEU A 183 -0.50 7.54 -5.08
CA LEU A 183 -1.23 6.51 -4.37
C LEU A 183 -0.22 5.45 -3.90
N VAL A 184 -0.29 5.07 -2.63
CA VAL A 184 0.45 3.95 -2.04
C VAL A 184 -0.54 2.90 -1.51
N LEU A 185 -0.32 1.62 -1.77
CA LEU A 185 -1.16 0.52 -1.26
C LEU A 185 -0.37 -0.40 -0.35
N ALA A 186 -1.02 -0.91 0.70
CA ALA A 186 -0.45 -1.94 1.57
C ALA A 186 -0.73 -3.35 1.04
N SER A 187 0.19 -4.28 1.27
CA SER A 187 0.07 -5.68 0.85
C SER A 187 0.77 -6.63 1.83
N THR A 188 0.30 -7.87 1.91
CA THR A 188 0.99 -8.98 2.59
C THR A 188 1.99 -9.70 1.67
N LYS A 189 1.90 -9.47 0.36
CA LYS A 189 2.73 -10.18 -0.64
C LYS A 189 4.02 -9.39 -0.86
N TYR A 190 5.16 -10.05 -0.69
CA TYR A 190 6.46 -9.46 -0.99
C TYR A 190 6.71 -9.40 -2.50
N SER A 191 7.34 -8.32 -2.96
CA SER A 191 7.93 -8.18 -4.30
C SER A 191 9.06 -7.15 -4.23
N GLY A 192 9.99 -7.17 -5.18
CA GLY A 192 11.22 -6.36 -5.13
C GLY A 192 10.99 -4.84 -5.11
N HIS A 193 9.83 -4.35 -5.57
CA HIS A 193 9.46 -2.93 -5.52
C HIS A 193 8.70 -2.53 -4.25
N ARG A 194 8.42 -3.48 -3.35
CA ARG A 194 7.61 -3.25 -2.14
C ARG A 194 8.52 -3.07 -0.94
N ILE A 195 8.28 -1.99 -0.19
CA ILE A 195 9.04 -1.68 1.02
C ILE A 195 8.35 -2.27 2.24
N CYS A 196 9.12 -2.81 3.18
CA CYS A 196 8.59 -3.31 4.45
C CYS A 196 8.07 -2.13 5.29
N ILE A 197 6.82 -2.21 5.72
CA ILE A 197 6.18 -1.24 6.64
C ILE A 197 5.87 -1.83 8.01
N GLY A 198 6.09 -3.13 8.17
CA GLY A 198 5.89 -3.87 9.42
C GLY A 198 6.10 -5.38 9.23
N PRO A 199 6.00 -6.18 10.30
CA PRO A 199 6.20 -7.63 10.22
C PRO A 199 5.28 -8.30 9.20
N GLY A 200 5.86 -8.79 8.09
CA GLY A 200 5.11 -9.44 7.00
C GLY A 200 4.22 -8.50 6.18
N LEU A 201 4.34 -7.18 6.37
CA LEU A 201 3.54 -6.16 5.69
C LEU A 201 4.43 -5.25 4.86
N TYR A 202 3.97 -4.98 3.65
CA TYR A 202 4.68 -4.19 2.66
C TYR A 202 3.80 -3.08 2.11
N ALA A 203 4.42 -2.04 1.55
CA ALA A 203 3.74 -1.01 0.79
C ALA A 203 4.41 -0.78 -0.56
N GLU A 204 3.63 -0.33 -1.52
CA GLU A 204 4.11 0.04 -2.85
C GLU A 204 3.47 1.33 -3.31
N THR A 205 4.25 2.20 -3.95
CA THR A 205 3.66 3.27 -4.76
C THR A 205 2.99 2.61 -5.95
N THR A 206 1.69 2.84 -6.12
CA THR A 206 0.87 2.25 -7.17
C THR A 206 0.59 3.24 -8.29
N LEU A 207 0.47 4.55 -8.00
CA LEU A 207 0.28 5.59 -9.01
C LEU A 207 1.11 6.82 -8.63
N LEU A 208 1.59 7.56 -9.64
CA LEU A 208 2.23 8.87 -9.48
C LEU A 208 1.46 9.94 -10.24
N PHE A 209 1.10 11.04 -9.58
CA PHE A 209 0.47 12.18 -10.24
C PHE A 209 1.51 12.99 -11.03
N GLN A 210 1.38 13.01 -12.35
CA GLN A 210 2.28 13.73 -13.24
C GLN A 210 1.54 14.27 -14.46
N LYS A 211 1.84 15.54 -14.82
CA LYS A 211 1.27 16.21 -15.99
C LYS A 211 -0.27 16.16 -16.02
N GLY A 212 -0.91 16.41 -14.87
CA GLY A 212 -2.37 16.54 -14.77
C GLY A 212 -3.15 15.24 -14.56
N GLN A 213 -2.50 14.09 -14.45
CA GLN A 213 -3.17 12.79 -14.27
C GLN A 213 -2.34 11.84 -13.39
N TYR A 214 -2.99 10.85 -12.79
CA TYR A 214 -2.26 9.73 -12.19
C TYR A 214 -1.71 8.83 -13.29
N ARG A 215 -0.40 8.57 -13.23
CA ARG A 215 0.34 7.72 -14.15
C ARG A 215 0.56 6.36 -13.48
N PRO A 216 0.18 5.26 -14.15
CA PRO A 216 0.51 3.93 -13.67
C PRO A 216 2.01 3.67 -13.79
N LEU A 217 2.52 2.92 -12.82
CA LEU A 217 3.81 2.26 -12.81
C LEU A 217 3.66 0.84 -13.39
N GLU A 218 4.79 0.16 -13.65
CA GLU A 218 4.78 -1.15 -14.30
C GLU A 218 3.96 -2.20 -13.56
N TRP A 219 3.90 -2.10 -12.23
CA TRP A 219 3.18 -3.01 -11.34
C TRP A 219 1.79 -2.51 -10.91
N THR A 220 1.29 -1.40 -11.45
CA THR A 220 -0.05 -0.89 -11.10
C THR A 220 -1.13 -1.89 -11.47
N TYR A 221 -1.98 -2.26 -10.50
CA TYR A 221 -3.15 -3.11 -10.73
C TYR A 221 -4.09 -2.50 -11.78
N GLN A 222 -4.68 -3.36 -12.63
CA GLN A 222 -5.46 -2.92 -13.78
C GLN A 222 -6.69 -2.09 -13.38
N ASP A 223 -7.32 -2.43 -12.26
CA ASP A 223 -8.50 -1.75 -11.74
C ASP A 223 -8.22 -0.31 -11.28
N PHE A 224 -7.00 0.02 -10.89
CA PHE A 224 -6.59 1.40 -10.57
C PHE A 224 -6.27 2.26 -11.81
N ARG A 225 -6.32 1.66 -13.01
CA ARG A 225 -6.14 2.35 -14.30
C ARG A 225 -7.48 2.77 -14.93
N THR A 226 -8.60 2.37 -14.32
CA THR A 226 -9.96 2.66 -14.77
C THR A 226 -10.31 4.13 -14.57
N GLU A 227 -11.26 4.64 -15.34
CA GLU A 227 -11.73 6.03 -15.21
C GLU A 227 -12.34 6.26 -13.83
N GLU A 228 -13.12 5.30 -13.33
CA GLU A 228 -13.77 5.34 -12.02
C GLU A 228 -12.76 5.49 -10.87
N ALA A 229 -11.65 4.74 -10.92
CA ALA A 229 -10.60 4.85 -9.92
C ALA A 229 -9.81 6.16 -10.07
N GLN A 230 -9.54 6.59 -11.30
CA GLN A 230 -8.78 7.80 -11.58
C GLN A 230 -9.55 9.05 -11.11
N ASP A 231 -10.83 9.15 -11.44
CA ASP A 231 -11.70 10.27 -11.06
C ASP A 231 -11.83 10.37 -9.54
N PHE A 232 -12.07 9.25 -8.87
CA PHE A 232 -12.13 9.22 -7.40
C PHE A 232 -10.83 9.71 -6.76
N LEU A 233 -9.67 9.31 -7.28
CA LEU A 233 -8.38 9.79 -6.78
C LEU A 233 -8.14 11.27 -7.09
N LEU A 234 -8.62 11.76 -8.23
CA LEU A 234 -8.53 13.18 -8.59
C LEU A 234 -9.35 14.06 -7.64
N GLU A 235 -10.53 13.61 -7.21
CA GLU A 235 -11.35 14.31 -6.22
C GLU A 235 -10.62 14.46 -4.88
N ILE A 236 -10.03 13.36 -4.37
CA ILE A 236 -9.22 13.38 -3.15
C ILE A 236 -8.05 14.35 -3.31
N ARG A 237 -7.39 14.33 -4.46
CA ARG A 237 -6.27 15.24 -4.75
C ARG A 237 -6.70 16.69 -4.71
N VAL A 238 -7.81 17.05 -5.36
CA VAL A 238 -8.35 18.42 -5.34
C VAL A 238 -8.64 18.86 -3.92
N TRP A 239 -9.17 17.97 -3.08
CA TRP A 239 -9.40 18.26 -1.66
C TRP A 239 -8.09 18.42 -0.86
N LEU A 240 -7.02 17.70 -1.21
CA LEU A 240 -5.71 17.81 -0.58
C LEU A 240 -4.94 19.09 -0.98
N LEU A 241 -5.19 19.66 -2.16
CA LEU A 241 -4.44 20.82 -2.69
C LEU A 241 -4.39 22.02 -1.73
N PRO A 242 -5.51 22.50 -1.14
CA PRO A 242 -5.49 23.62 -0.19
C PRO A 242 -4.77 23.30 1.12
N ARG A 243 -4.62 22.02 1.45
CA ARG A 243 -4.01 21.52 2.70
C ARG A 243 -2.50 21.35 2.59
N ARG A 244 -1.94 21.49 1.39
CA ARG A 244 -0.50 21.35 1.14
C ARG A 244 0.27 22.21 2.13
N VAL A 245 1.12 21.58 2.93
CA VAL A 245 2.10 22.29 3.75
C VAL A 245 3.00 23.04 2.78
N ARG A 246 2.87 24.37 2.75
CA ARG A 246 3.87 25.21 2.08
C ARG A 246 5.15 25.02 2.87
N GLY A 247 6.08 24.26 2.32
CA GLY A 247 7.44 24.25 2.86
C GLY A 247 7.97 25.69 2.76
N GLY A 248 8.06 26.38 3.90
CA GLY A 248 9.08 27.43 4.05
C GLY A 248 10.45 26.75 3.92
N ALA A 249 11.47 27.37 3.35
CA ALA A 249 12.01 28.66 3.77
C ALA A 249 11.69 29.85 2.84
N PRO A 250 11.83 31.10 3.35
CA PRO A 250 11.92 32.31 2.53
C PRO A 250 13.05 32.26 1.49
#